data_AF-A0A6I7QFR5-F1
#
_entry.id   AF-A0A6I7QFR5-F1
#
_cell.length_a   1.000
_cell.length_b   1.000
_cell.length_c   1.000
_cell.angle_alpha   90.00
_cell.angle_beta   90.00
_cell.angle_gamma   90.00
#
_symmetry.space_group_name_H-M   'P 1'
#
loop_
_entity.id
_entity.type
_entity.pdbx_description
1 polymer ?
#
loop_
_entity_poly.entity_id
_entity_poly.type
_entity_poly.pdbx_seq_one_letter_code
_entity_poly.pdbx_strand_id
1 'polypeptide(L)'
;MKRLIISSFTLAIVIAYAAGCGSSTDANGGDPPPPPPVKYTLSTEVVPSGAGTITPASGDFDEGSQQSIEALSNDGFEFDAWGGSIESEDNPLNFTMDSNKELTANFLDIRSTYSVNLIAADPENEIELEFGQADGASDGFDEGLDEYAPPAPPQGALHVWFESDGESYFTDYRNRNEKEVTWRLYLQPGEGSLIQLTWTPDIERAEGKLILTDADGSFELDMFAEDSYEVDADDVELLLIEYKL
;
A
#
# COMPACT_ATOMS: atom_id res chain seq x y z
N MET A 1 -22.26 12.24 11.79
CA MET A 1 -22.31 13.71 12.01
C MET A 1 -20.96 14.29 11.61
N LYS A 2 -20.84 14.75 10.36
CA LYS A 2 -19.59 15.33 9.82
C LYS A 2 -19.44 16.76 10.35
N ARG A 3 -18.37 17.03 11.09
CA ARG A 3 -18.04 18.38 11.57
C ARG A 3 -17.29 19.13 10.47
N LEU A 4 -17.99 20.09 9.89
CA LEU A 4 -17.50 21.05 8.91
C LEU A 4 -16.62 22.07 9.65
N ILE A 5 -15.29 22.02 9.46
CA ILE A 5 -14.39 23.06 9.97
C ILE A 5 -14.25 24.12 8.87
N ILE A 6 -14.99 25.22 9.06
CA ILE A 6 -14.90 26.42 8.22
C ILE A 6 -13.61 27.14 8.63
N SER A 7 -12.56 27.04 7.81
CA SER A 7 -11.33 27.84 8.00
C SER A 7 -11.58 29.26 7.52
N SER A 8 -11.54 30.18 8.48
CA SER A 8 -11.85 31.60 8.33
C SER A 8 -10.74 32.34 7.58
N PHE A 9 -10.97 32.64 6.29
CA PHE A 9 -10.13 33.55 5.50
C PHE A 9 -10.33 34.98 5.98
N THR A 10 -9.33 35.55 6.66
CA THR A 10 -9.35 36.96 7.06
C THR A 10 -8.59 37.78 6.02
N LEU A 11 -9.33 38.51 5.18
CA LEU A 11 -8.80 39.43 4.18
C LEU A 11 -8.42 40.76 4.85
N ALA A 12 -7.13 41.01 5.04
CA ALA A 12 -6.63 42.31 5.52
C ALA A 12 -6.54 43.30 4.35
N ILE A 13 -7.43 44.30 4.34
CA ILE A 13 -7.40 45.44 3.43
C ILE A 13 -6.30 46.39 3.90
N VAL A 14 -5.24 46.52 3.12
CA VAL A 14 -4.20 47.54 3.31
C VAL A 14 -4.66 48.82 2.61
N ILE A 15 -5.02 49.85 3.39
CA ILE A 15 -5.28 51.20 2.88
C ILE A 15 -3.94 51.91 2.69
N ALA A 16 -3.51 52.07 1.44
CA ALA A 16 -2.35 52.88 1.08
C ALA A 16 -2.69 54.38 1.17
N TYR A 17 -1.99 55.11 2.04
CA TYR A 17 -1.96 56.58 1.99
C TYR A 17 -1.08 57.02 0.83
N ALA A 18 -1.69 57.54 -0.24
CA ALA A 18 -0.97 58.26 -1.29
C ALA A 18 -0.71 59.71 -0.83
N ALA A 19 0.45 59.95 -0.23
CA ALA A 19 1.00 61.30 -0.11
C ALA A 19 1.78 61.62 -1.39
N GLY A 20 1.10 62.24 -2.35
CA GLY A 20 1.74 62.88 -3.48
C GLY A 20 2.41 64.18 -3.05
N CYS A 21 3.69 64.34 -3.42
CA CYS A 21 4.30 65.65 -3.62
C CYS A 21 5.41 65.46 -4.67
N GLY A 22 5.05 65.71 -5.93
CA GLY A 22 6.00 65.83 -7.03
C GLY A 22 6.51 67.27 -7.11
N SER A 23 7.83 67.43 -7.10
CA SER A 23 8.53 68.62 -7.58
C SER A 23 10.03 68.34 -7.58
N SER A 24 10.52 67.74 -8.67
CA SER A 24 11.93 67.81 -9.03
C SER A 24 12.02 67.69 -10.55
N THR A 25 12.10 68.85 -11.21
CA THR A 25 12.52 68.95 -12.60
C THR A 25 14.03 68.81 -12.64
N ASP A 26 14.52 67.59 -12.85
CA ASP A 26 15.83 67.38 -13.47
C ASP A 26 15.69 66.23 -14.47
N ALA A 27 15.87 66.58 -15.73
CA ALA A 27 16.01 65.64 -16.82
C ALA A 27 17.34 64.88 -16.65
N ASN A 28 17.31 63.58 -16.96
CA ASN A 28 18.44 62.69 -17.20
C ASN A 28 18.95 61.80 -16.04
N GLY A 29 18.05 61.05 -15.39
CA GLY A 29 18.40 59.91 -14.55
C GLY A 29 17.22 58.96 -14.40
N GLY A 30 17.03 58.04 -15.35
CA GLY A 30 16.11 56.92 -15.11
C GLY A 30 16.64 56.12 -13.93
N ASP A 31 15.78 55.79 -12.96
CA ASP A 31 16.15 54.89 -11.86
C ASP A 31 16.84 53.65 -12.45
N PRO A 32 17.97 53.20 -11.88
CA PRO A 32 18.60 51.97 -12.33
C PRO A 32 17.57 50.84 -12.24
N PRO A 33 17.55 49.92 -13.23
CA PRO A 33 16.61 48.81 -13.18
C PRO A 33 16.80 48.06 -11.85
N PRO A 34 15.70 47.63 -11.19
CA PRO A 34 15.81 46.87 -9.96
C PRO A 34 16.69 45.63 -10.20
N PRO A 35 17.49 45.22 -9.19
CA PRO A 35 18.30 44.02 -9.33
C PRO A 35 17.40 42.82 -9.65
N PRO A 36 17.87 41.87 -10.47
CA PRO A 36 17.10 40.67 -10.77
C PRO A 36 16.81 39.89 -9.48
N PRO A 37 15.64 39.23 -9.36
CA PRO A 37 15.32 38.43 -8.18
C PRO A 37 16.33 37.28 -8.02
N VAL A 38 16.75 37.03 -6.78
CA VAL A 38 17.59 35.89 -6.42
C VAL A 38 16.71 34.64 -6.42
N LYS A 39 17.20 33.59 -7.08
CA LYS A 39 16.54 32.29 -7.14
C LYS A 39 17.46 31.19 -6.66
N TYR A 40 16.87 30.15 -6.08
CA TYR A 40 17.53 28.92 -5.72
C TYR A 40 16.87 27.74 -6.43
N THR A 41 17.70 26.76 -6.74
CA THR A 41 17.26 25.53 -7.41
C THR A 41 16.91 24.47 -6.39
N LEU A 42 15.76 23.83 -6.58
CA LEU A 42 15.38 22.58 -5.95
C LEU A 42 15.61 21.44 -6.95
N SER A 43 16.42 20.46 -6.56
CA SER A 43 16.57 19.18 -7.26
C SER A 43 15.95 18.07 -6.43
N THR A 44 15.10 17.25 -7.05
CA THR A 44 14.42 16.13 -6.39
C THR A 44 14.78 14.80 -7.02
N GLU A 45 14.95 13.77 -6.21
CA GLU A 45 15.18 12.38 -6.62
C GLU A 45 14.21 11.43 -5.90
N VAL A 46 13.80 10.34 -6.58
CA VAL A 46 12.99 9.27 -5.99
C VAL A 46 13.83 8.01 -5.92
N VAL A 47 13.90 7.39 -4.73
CA VAL A 47 14.65 6.16 -4.50
C VAL A 47 13.76 5.12 -3.82
N PRO A 48 13.63 3.90 -4.35
CA PRO A 48 14.17 3.44 -5.63
C PRO A 48 13.45 4.07 -6.83
N SER A 49 14.10 4.08 -7.99
CA SER A 49 13.51 4.62 -9.22
C SER A 49 12.20 3.90 -9.56
N GLY A 50 11.14 4.67 -9.81
CA GLY A 50 9.81 4.13 -10.10
C GLY A 50 8.97 3.79 -8.87
N ALA A 51 9.46 4.03 -7.64
CA ALA A 51 8.69 3.80 -6.42
C ALA A 51 7.60 4.85 -6.15
N GLY A 52 7.69 6.00 -6.81
CA GLY A 52 6.75 7.10 -6.60
C GLY A 52 7.07 8.32 -7.44
N THR A 53 6.47 9.45 -7.07
CA THR A 53 6.66 10.76 -7.69
C THR A 53 6.73 11.86 -6.62
N ILE A 54 7.28 13.02 -6.97
CA ILE A 54 7.37 14.19 -6.09
C ILE A 54 6.63 15.37 -6.75
N THR A 55 5.78 16.07 -5.98
CA THR A 55 5.00 17.21 -6.46
C THR A 55 5.07 18.41 -5.51
N PRO A 56 5.44 19.62 -5.98
CA PRO A 56 6.09 19.88 -7.27
C PRO A 56 7.46 19.20 -7.35
N ALA A 57 7.85 18.81 -8.56
CA ALA A 57 9.18 18.29 -8.84
C ALA A 57 10.24 19.42 -8.80
N SER A 58 11.44 19.13 -9.29
CA SER A 58 12.54 20.10 -9.44
C SER A 58 12.14 21.41 -10.11
N GLY A 59 12.75 22.52 -9.68
CA GLY A 59 12.48 23.85 -10.22
C GLY A 59 13.31 24.97 -9.57
N ASP A 60 13.15 26.19 -10.07
CA ASP A 60 13.79 27.39 -9.52
C ASP A 60 12.77 28.27 -8.81
N PHE A 61 13.06 28.61 -7.57
CA PHE A 61 12.15 29.35 -6.69
C PHE A 61 12.80 30.61 -6.14
N ASP A 62 11.99 31.64 -5.89
CA ASP A 62 12.47 32.91 -5.35
C ASP A 62 13.03 32.70 -3.93
N GLU A 63 14.11 33.40 -3.61
CA GLU A 63 14.70 33.42 -2.27
C GLU A 63 13.65 33.78 -1.21
N GLY A 64 13.61 33.01 -0.12
CA GLY A 64 12.68 33.18 1.00
C GLY A 64 11.25 32.69 0.73
N SER A 65 10.96 32.17 -0.46
CA SER A 65 9.66 31.55 -0.75
C SER A 65 9.44 30.28 0.08
N GLN A 66 8.20 30.04 0.50
CA GLN A 66 7.80 28.81 1.16
C GLN A 66 7.40 27.76 0.11
N GLN A 67 8.00 26.59 0.20
CA GLN A 67 7.70 25.43 -0.63
C GLN A 67 7.00 24.36 0.19
N SER A 68 6.11 23.62 -0.47
CA SER A 68 5.44 22.44 0.07
C SER A 68 5.54 21.37 -1.01
N ILE A 69 6.27 20.29 -0.72
CA ILE A 69 6.44 19.17 -1.64
C ILE A 69 5.86 17.90 -1.02
N GLU A 70 5.25 17.07 -1.85
CA GLU A 70 4.62 15.83 -1.46
C GLU A 70 5.24 14.67 -2.24
N ALA A 71 5.56 13.59 -1.54
CA ALA A 71 5.97 12.32 -2.12
C ALA A 71 4.73 11.42 -2.25
N LEU A 72 4.41 11.01 -3.47
CA LEU A 72 3.28 10.14 -3.78
C LEU A 72 3.82 8.76 -4.15
N SER A 73 3.50 7.73 -3.36
CA SER A 73 3.91 6.35 -3.64
C SER A 73 3.17 5.77 -4.85
N ASN A 74 3.87 4.92 -5.60
CA ASN A 74 3.23 3.98 -6.52
C ASN A 74 2.80 2.71 -5.76
N ASP A 75 1.95 1.90 -6.38
CA ASP A 75 1.47 0.64 -5.79
C ASP A 75 2.64 -0.28 -5.41
N GLY A 76 2.53 -0.88 -4.22
CA GLY A 76 3.60 -1.72 -3.68
C GLY A 76 4.76 -0.94 -3.04
N PHE A 77 4.66 0.38 -2.91
CA PHE A 77 5.64 1.20 -2.21
C PHE A 77 5.00 2.07 -1.12
N GLU A 78 5.78 2.38 -0.10
CA GLU A 78 5.40 3.31 0.97
C GLU A 78 6.48 4.37 1.14
N PHE A 79 6.07 5.63 1.33
CA PHE A 79 7.01 6.69 1.62
C PHE A 79 7.64 6.44 3.00
N ASP A 80 8.97 6.46 3.04
CA ASP A 80 9.76 6.27 4.24
C ASP A 80 10.11 7.62 4.85
N ALA A 81 10.97 8.38 4.16
CA ALA A 81 11.46 9.67 4.60
C ALA A 81 12.06 10.48 3.45
N TRP A 82 12.07 11.79 3.63
CA TRP A 82 12.91 12.72 2.88
C TRP A 82 14.34 12.66 3.39
N GLY A 83 15.31 12.74 2.49
CA GLY A 83 16.72 12.92 2.82
C GLY A 83 17.43 13.95 1.94
N GLY A 84 18.73 14.14 2.20
CA GLY A 84 19.60 15.05 1.48
C GLY A 84 19.78 16.38 2.22
N SER A 85 19.22 17.45 1.68
CA SER A 85 19.31 18.78 2.29
C SER A 85 18.43 18.93 3.53
N ILE A 86 17.35 18.14 3.61
CA ILE A 86 16.40 18.10 4.72
C ILE A 86 16.06 16.64 4.97
N GLU A 87 16.29 16.18 6.20
CA GLU A 87 15.88 14.87 6.68
C GLU A 87 14.55 15.02 7.41
N SER A 88 13.51 14.30 6.99
CA SER A 88 12.17 14.40 7.61
C SER A 88 11.28 13.22 7.22
N GLU A 89 10.48 12.74 8.17
CA GLU A 89 9.38 11.78 7.92
C GLU A 89 8.05 12.50 7.57
N ASP A 90 8.01 13.83 7.63
CA ASP A 90 6.80 14.60 7.33
C ASP A 90 6.52 14.62 5.83
N ASN A 91 5.31 14.22 5.45
CA ASN A 91 4.82 14.29 4.08
C ASN A 91 3.37 14.81 4.07
N PRO A 92 3.08 15.99 3.49
CA PRO A 92 3.97 16.87 2.72
C PRO A 92 5.06 17.57 3.55
N LEU A 93 6.24 17.74 2.93
CA LEU A 93 7.37 18.47 3.50
C LEU A 93 7.28 19.97 3.19
N ASN A 94 7.33 20.80 4.23
CA ASN A 94 7.27 22.26 4.12
C ASN A 94 8.60 22.90 4.51
N PHE A 95 9.15 23.77 3.67
CA PHE A 95 10.44 24.42 3.91
C PHE A 95 10.57 25.79 3.21
N THR A 96 11.55 26.58 3.63
CA THR A 96 11.89 27.87 3.00
C THR A 96 13.03 27.70 2.00
N MET A 97 12.94 28.38 0.86
CA MET A 97 13.99 28.39 -0.16
C MET A 97 15.08 29.45 0.16
N ASP A 98 16.08 29.07 0.94
CA ASP A 98 17.19 29.94 1.40
C ASP A 98 18.58 29.56 0.83
N SER A 99 18.65 28.45 0.10
CA SER A 99 19.83 27.95 -0.60
C SER A 99 19.39 27.02 -1.73
N ASN A 100 20.28 26.60 -2.61
CA ASN A 100 20.00 25.42 -3.44
C ASN A 100 19.76 24.21 -2.53
N LYS A 101 18.79 23.36 -2.88
CA LYS A 101 18.47 22.13 -2.14
C LYS A 101 18.37 20.93 -3.06
N GLU A 102 18.93 19.84 -2.59
CA GLU A 102 18.79 18.49 -3.16
C GLU A 102 18.00 17.66 -2.15
N LEU A 103 16.84 17.13 -2.57
CA LEU A 103 15.96 16.32 -1.73
C LEU A 103 15.71 14.97 -2.38
N THR A 104 15.77 13.91 -1.58
CA THR A 104 15.48 12.54 -2.03
C THR A 104 14.25 12.04 -1.29
N ALA A 105 13.20 11.62 -2.01
CA ALA A 105 12.11 10.85 -1.42
C ALA A 105 12.51 9.37 -1.41
N ASN A 106 12.68 8.81 -0.21
CA ASN A 106 12.95 7.40 -0.03
C ASN A 106 11.64 6.66 0.16
N PHE A 107 11.52 5.50 -0.49
CA PHE A 107 10.37 4.62 -0.40
C PHE A 107 10.81 3.20 -0.03
N LEU A 108 10.01 2.54 0.79
CA LEU A 108 10.13 1.12 1.08
C LEU A 108 9.32 0.32 0.06
N ASP A 109 9.90 -0.75 -0.46
CA ASP A 109 9.17 -1.77 -1.20
C ASP A 109 8.37 -2.59 -0.19
N ILE A 110 7.05 -2.64 -0.30
CA ILE A 110 6.13 -3.33 0.63
C ILE A 110 5.36 -4.50 0.00
N ARG A 111 5.66 -4.80 -1.28
CA ARG A 111 5.11 -5.95 -2.01
C ARG A 111 5.44 -7.32 -1.40
N SER A 112 4.47 -8.22 -1.29
CA SER A 112 4.70 -9.56 -0.74
C SER A 112 4.68 -10.63 -1.82
N THR A 113 5.72 -11.44 -1.91
CA THR A 113 5.78 -12.58 -2.83
C THR A 113 5.99 -13.87 -2.02
N TYR A 114 4.99 -14.73 -2.00
CA TYR A 114 5.06 -16.05 -1.38
C TYR A 114 3.98 -16.96 -1.95
N SER A 115 4.19 -18.26 -1.85
CA SER A 115 3.15 -19.27 -2.05
C SER A 115 3.07 -20.19 -0.83
N VAL A 116 1.93 -20.84 -0.67
CA VAL A 116 1.68 -21.81 0.38
C VAL A 116 1.01 -23.01 -0.26
N ASN A 117 1.71 -24.14 -0.23
CA ASN A 117 1.13 -25.42 -0.55
C ASN A 117 0.31 -25.89 0.66
N LEU A 118 -1.00 -26.05 0.50
CA LEU A 118 -1.93 -26.46 1.54
C LEU A 118 -2.52 -27.82 1.19
N ILE A 119 -2.41 -28.77 2.10
CA ILE A 119 -3.02 -30.10 1.98
C ILE A 119 -4.13 -30.20 3.03
N ALA A 120 -5.33 -30.54 2.58
CA ALA A 120 -6.46 -30.90 3.42
C ALA A 120 -6.70 -32.40 3.30
N ALA A 121 -6.67 -33.11 4.42
CA ALA A 121 -6.80 -34.57 4.45
C ALA A 121 -7.88 -35.03 5.42
N ASP A 122 -8.63 -36.05 5.01
CA ASP A 122 -9.41 -36.91 5.90
C ASP A 122 -8.69 -38.28 6.02
N PRO A 123 -9.24 -39.29 6.72
CA PRO A 123 -8.59 -40.60 6.85
C PRO A 123 -8.37 -41.37 5.52
N GLU A 124 -9.11 -41.04 4.46
CA GLU A 124 -9.12 -41.77 3.18
C GLU A 124 -8.61 -40.96 1.98
N ASN A 125 -8.67 -39.63 2.04
CA ASN A 125 -8.49 -38.74 0.91
C ASN A 125 -7.65 -37.52 1.30
N GLU A 126 -6.98 -36.95 0.31
CA GLU A 126 -6.25 -35.69 0.41
C GLU A 126 -6.59 -34.79 -0.79
N ILE A 127 -6.64 -33.48 -0.53
CA ILE A 127 -6.79 -32.43 -1.53
C ILE A 127 -5.64 -31.46 -1.35
N GLU A 128 -4.95 -31.19 -2.45
CA GLU A 128 -3.89 -30.20 -2.51
C GLU A 128 -4.46 -28.90 -3.09
N LEU A 129 -4.13 -27.80 -2.43
CA LEU A 129 -4.45 -26.43 -2.80
C LEU A 129 -3.17 -25.60 -2.75
N GLU A 130 -3.20 -24.46 -3.43
CA GLU A 130 -2.12 -23.49 -3.38
C GLU A 130 -2.69 -22.07 -3.29
N PHE A 131 -2.05 -21.21 -2.52
CA PHE A 131 -2.41 -19.81 -2.47
C PHE A 131 -1.21 -18.94 -2.14
N GLY A 132 -1.32 -17.64 -2.35
CA GLY A 132 -0.28 -16.71 -1.93
C GLY A 132 -0.37 -15.39 -2.65
N GLN A 133 0.70 -14.60 -2.60
CA GLN A 133 0.79 -13.35 -3.33
C GLN A 133 1.89 -13.41 -4.37
N ALA A 134 1.60 -12.97 -5.59
CA ALA A 134 2.51 -13.08 -6.72
C ALA A 134 2.52 -11.84 -7.62
N ASP A 135 3.52 -11.76 -8.51
CA ASP A 135 3.53 -10.73 -9.56
C ASP A 135 2.48 -11.04 -10.62
N GLY A 136 1.77 -10.01 -11.07
CA GLY A 136 0.72 -10.15 -12.08
C GLY A 136 -0.59 -10.75 -11.55
N ALA A 137 -0.65 -11.15 -10.28
CA ALA A 137 -1.87 -11.58 -9.62
C ALA A 137 -2.80 -10.40 -9.29
N SER A 138 -4.09 -10.68 -9.25
CA SER A 138 -5.19 -9.79 -8.97
C SER A 138 -6.14 -10.42 -7.94
N ASP A 139 -7.31 -9.80 -7.68
CA ASP A 139 -8.31 -10.39 -6.79
C ASP A 139 -9.29 -11.34 -7.51
N GLY A 140 -9.23 -11.39 -8.84
CA GLY A 140 -10.00 -12.30 -9.69
C GLY A 140 -9.10 -13.26 -10.46
N PHE A 141 -9.70 -14.12 -11.29
CA PHE A 141 -8.95 -15.15 -12.00
C PHE A 141 -7.86 -14.62 -12.94
N ASP A 142 -6.63 -15.09 -12.72
CA ASP A 142 -5.46 -14.84 -13.54
C ASP A 142 -4.97 -16.09 -14.27
N GLU A 143 -5.07 -16.08 -15.60
CA GLU A 143 -4.67 -17.21 -16.46
C GLU A 143 -3.18 -17.55 -16.26
N GLY A 144 -2.91 -18.76 -15.76
CA GLY A 144 -1.57 -19.28 -15.55
C GLY A 144 -1.01 -19.04 -14.14
N LEU A 145 -1.74 -18.32 -13.28
CA LEU A 145 -1.49 -18.26 -11.84
C LEU A 145 -2.55 -19.04 -11.08
N ASP A 146 -3.82 -18.87 -11.43
CA ASP A 146 -4.93 -19.50 -10.73
C ASP A 146 -5.44 -20.76 -11.41
N GLU A 147 -6.10 -21.61 -10.61
CA GLU A 147 -6.77 -22.82 -11.06
C GLU A 147 -8.15 -22.92 -10.41
N TYR A 148 -9.20 -22.96 -11.23
CA TYR A 148 -10.56 -23.20 -10.74
C TYR A 148 -10.68 -24.58 -10.11
N ALA A 149 -11.40 -24.65 -8.98
CA ALA A 149 -11.81 -25.90 -8.41
C ALA A 149 -12.75 -26.65 -9.39
N PRO A 150 -12.67 -27.99 -9.46
CA PRO A 150 -13.66 -28.77 -10.19
C PRO A 150 -15.05 -28.60 -9.55
N PRO A 151 -16.14 -28.96 -10.27
CA PRO A 151 -17.47 -28.95 -9.69
C PRO A 151 -17.52 -29.76 -8.39
N ALA A 152 -18.18 -29.22 -7.36
CA ALA A 152 -18.27 -29.84 -6.05
C ALA A 152 -18.72 -31.31 -6.16
N PRO A 153 -18.02 -32.24 -5.48
CA PRO A 153 -18.40 -33.64 -5.50
C PRO A 153 -19.73 -33.86 -4.78
N PRO A 154 -20.35 -35.05 -4.93
CA PRO A 154 -21.54 -35.41 -4.14
C PRO A 154 -21.29 -35.26 -2.63
N GLN A 155 -22.35 -35.00 -1.87
CA GLN A 155 -22.27 -34.88 -0.41
C GLN A 155 -21.62 -36.12 0.22
N GLY A 156 -20.71 -35.90 1.18
CA GLY A 156 -19.98 -36.95 1.90
C GLY A 156 -18.65 -37.35 1.25
N ALA A 157 -18.20 -36.63 0.21
CA ALA A 157 -16.83 -36.68 -0.26
C ALA A 157 -16.07 -35.44 0.23
N LEU A 158 -14.80 -35.63 0.61
CA LEU A 158 -13.92 -34.53 0.99
C LEU A 158 -13.88 -33.50 -0.14
N HIS A 159 -14.11 -32.24 0.20
CA HIS A 159 -13.91 -31.13 -0.72
C HIS A 159 -13.46 -29.90 0.05
N VAL A 160 -12.42 -29.24 -0.43
CA VAL A 160 -11.88 -28.01 0.14
C VAL A 160 -11.51 -27.09 -1.02
N TRP A 161 -11.87 -25.82 -0.94
CA TRP A 161 -11.62 -24.84 -2.01
C TRP A 161 -11.52 -23.42 -1.47
N PHE A 162 -10.83 -22.56 -2.21
CA PHE A 162 -10.89 -21.12 -2.01
C PHE A 162 -12.08 -20.53 -2.76
N GLU A 163 -12.77 -19.56 -2.18
CA GLU A 163 -13.84 -18.82 -2.86
C GLU A 163 -13.53 -17.33 -2.94
N SER A 164 -13.58 -16.77 -4.16
CA SER A 164 -13.47 -15.34 -4.42
C SER A 164 -14.53 -14.93 -5.45
N ASP A 165 -15.27 -13.86 -5.18
CA ASP A 165 -16.30 -13.31 -6.08
C ASP A 165 -17.32 -14.33 -6.64
N GLY A 166 -17.61 -15.39 -5.88
CA GLY A 166 -18.56 -16.44 -6.24
C GLY A 166 -17.99 -17.53 -7.15
N GLU A 167 -16.67 -17.52 -7.36
CA GLU A 167 -15.93 -18.56 -8.08
C GLU A 167 -15.10 -19.38 -7.09
N SER A 168 -14.88 -20.65 -7.44
CA SER A 168 -14.18 -21.63 -6.60
C SER A 168 -12.82 -21.98 -7.20
N TYR A 169 -11.78 -22.04 -6.37
CA TYR A 169 -10.38 -22.19 -6.78
C TYR A 169 -9.67 -23.28 -5.97
N PHE A 170 -8.78 -24.02 -6.62
CA PHE A 170 -7.74 -24.84 -5.97
C PHE A 170 -6.42 -24.07 -5.87
N THR A 171 -6.16 -23.18 -6.82
CA THR A 171 -5.04 -22.25 -6.76
C THR A 171 -5.56 -20.81 -6.85
N ASP A 172 -5.23 -19.97 -5.85
CA ASP A 172 -5.68 -18.57 -5.75
C ASP A 172 -4.55 -17.64 -5.30
N TYR A 173 -3.99 -16.88 -6.24
CA TYR A 173 -2.97 -15.87 -5.98
C TYR A 173 -3.56 -14.46 -5.92
N ARG A 174 -3.12 -13.67 -4.92
CA ARG A 174 -3.54 -12.28 -4.73
C ARG A 174 -2.48 -11.27 -5.11
N ASN A 175 -2.93 -10.07 -5.39
CA ASN A 175 -2.06 -8.96 -5.75
C ASN A 175 -1.04 -8.67 -4.64
N ARG A 176 0.24 -8.88 -4.95
CA ARG A 176 1.36 -8.64 -4.03
C ARG A 176 1.47 -7.22 -3.48
N ASN A 177 0.84 -6.24 -4.12
CA ASN A 177 0.90 -4.84 -3.69
C ASN A 177 -0.05 -4.55 -2.51
N GLU A 178 -0.98 -5.46 -2.22
CA GLU A 178 -1.94 -5.30 -1.14
C GLU A 178 -1.30 -5.58 0.22
N LYS A 179 -1.59 -4.71 1.19
CA LYS A 179 -1.09 -4.85 2.57
C LYS A 179 -1.92 -5.83 3.39
N GLU A 180 -3.17 -5.99 3.01
CA GLU A 180 -4.15 -6.84 3.68
C GLU A 180 -4.90 -7.64 2.61
N VAL A 181 -4.82 -8.97 2.68
CA VAL A 181 -5.57 -9.88 1.80
C VAL A 181 -6.18 -11.01 2.60
N THR A 182 -7.34 -11.50 2.15
CA THR A 182 -8.08 -12.56 2.84
C THR A 182 -8.53 -13.63 1.85
N TRP A 183 -8.15 -14.88 2.10
CA TRP A 183 -8.70 -16.06 1.44
C TRP A 183 -9.83 -16.65 2.28
N ARG A 184 -10.90 -17.09 1.61
CA ARG A 184 -12.02 -17.81 2.22
C ARG A 184 -11.88 -19.28 1.87
N LEU A 185 -11.47 -20.10 2.85
CA LEU A 185 -11.26 -21.53 2.69
C LEU A 185 -12.51 -22.28 3.15
N TYR A 186 -13.29 -22.80 2.20
CA TYR A 186 -14.46 -23.59 2.51
C TYR A 186 -14.12 -25.07 2.69
N LEU A 187 -14.83 -25.71 3.61
CA LEU A 187 -14.59 -27.08 4.04
C LEU A 187 -15.86 -27.91 3.87
N GLN A 188 -15.74 -29.05 3.19
CA GLN A 188 -16.76 -30.08 3.14
C GLN A 188 -16.14 -31.41 3.61
N PRO A 189 -16.66 -32.00 4.70
CA PRO A 189 -16.14 -33.27 5.19
C PRO A 189 -16.43 -34.43 4.25
N GLY A 190 -15.48 -35.36 4.19
CA GLY A 190 -15.61 -36.65 3.54
C GLY A 190 -15.90 -37.76 4.54
N GLU A 191 -14.90 -38.59 4.81
CA GLU A 191 -14.99 -39.61 5.85
C GLU A 191 -14.74 -39.01 7.24
N GLY A 192 -15.77 -39.04 8.09
CA GLY A 192 -15.72 -38.38 9.39
C GLY A 192 -15.89 -36.87 9.28
N SER A 193 -15.74 -36.17 10.40
CA SER A 193 -15.91 -34.71 10.45
C SER A 193 -14.58 -33.96 10.55
N LEU A 194 -13.49 -34.65 10.93
CA LEU A 194 -12.19 -34.02 11.11
C LEU A 194 -11.45 -33.90 9.78
N ILE A 195 -10.98 -32.70 9.49
CA ILE A 195 -10.06 -32.40 8.38
C ILE A 195 -8.74 -31.94 8.98
N GLN A 196 -7.66 -32.64 8.63
CA GLN A 196 -6.30 -32.22 8.94
C GLN A 196 -5.80 -31.29 7.83
N LEU A 197 -5.53 -30.04 8.19
CA LEU A 197 -4.83 -29.09 7.35
C LEU A 197 -3.33 -29.16 7.67
N THR A 198 -2.50 -29.26 6.63
CA THR A 198 -1.04 -29.14 6.73
C THR A 198 -0.55 -28.25 5.60
N TRP A 199 0.43 -27.39 5.86
CA TRP A 199 0.92 -26.47 4.84
C TRP A 199 2.42 -26.30 4.86
N THR A 200 2.96 -25.86 3.72
CA THR A 200 4.37 -25.53 3.54
C THR A 200 4.50 -24.20 2.79
N PRO A 201 4.90 -23.12 3.48
CA PRO A 201 5.15 -21.82 2.85
C PRO A 201 6.46 -21.83 2.04
N ASP A 202 6.44 -21.24 0.85
CA ASP A 202 7.61 -20.83 0.08
C ASP A 202 7.64 -19.29 0.02
N ILE A 203 8.50 -18.68 0.83
CA ILE A 203 8.53 -17.23 1.04
C ILE A 203 9.73 -16.64 0.30
N GLU A 204 9.46 -15.94 -0.81
CA GLU A 204 10.47 -15.10 -1.45
C GLU A 204 10.62 -13.78 -0.70
N ARG A 205 9.49 -13.17 -0.32
CA ARG A 205 9.43 -11.90 0.43
C ARG A 205 8.09 -11.74 1.14
N ALA A 206 8.10 -11.77 2.46
CA ALA A 206 6.95 -11.41 3.29
C ALA A 206 7.44 -10.81 4.61
N GLU A 207 7.01 -9.60 4.95
CA GLU A 207 7.36 -8.95 6.22
C GLU A 207 6.20 -9.00 7.24
N GLY A 208 4.98 -9.24 6.77
CA GLY A 208 3.77 -9.39 7.55
C GLY A 208 3.56 -10.79 8.16
N LYS A 209 2.33 -11.01 8.64
CA LYS A 209 1.86 -12.27 9.21
C LYS A 209 0.81 -12.91 8.33
N LEU A 210 0.75 -14.24 8.36
CA LEU A 210 -0.29 -15.03 7.72
C LEU A 210 -1.08 -15.77 8.80
N ILE A 211 -2.33 -15.39 9.00
CA ILE A 211 -3.16 -15.84 10.12
C ILE A 211 -4.31 -16.69 9.64
N LEU A 212 -4.42 -17.91 10.16
CA LEU A 212 -5.62 -18.74 10.04
C LEU A 212 -6.57 -18.43 11.20
N THR A 213 -7.85 -18.23 10.88
CA THR A 213 -8.92 -17.96 11.85
C THR A 213 -10.27 -18.48 11.35
N ASP A 214 -11.30 -18.45 12.20
CA ASP A 214 -12.68 -18.68 11.77
C ASP A 214 -13.37 -17.37 11.33
N ALA A 215 -14.60 -17.48 10.84
CA ALA A 215 -15.37 -16.31 10.38
C ALA A 215 -15.67 -15.27 11.49
N ASP A 216 -15.58 -15.66 12.76
CA ASP A 216 -15.85 -14.80 13.91
C ASP A 216 -14.57 -14.20 14.52
N GLY A 217 -13.39 -14.61 14.07
CA GLY A 217 -12.10 -14.20 14.63
C GLY A 217 -11.84 -14.80 16.02
N SER A 218 -12.42 -15.96 16.35
CA SER A 218 -12.42 -16.49 17.73
C SER A 218 -11.07 -17.07 18.16
N PHE A 219 -10.25 -17.47 17.19
CA PHE A 219 -8.86 -17.90 17.38
C PHE A 219 -7.96 -17.27 16.32
N GLU A 220 -6.64 -17.25 16.55
CA GLU A 220 -5.66 -16.84 15.55
C GLU A 220 -4.49 -17.81 15.59
N LEU A 221 -4.09 -18.32 14.43
CA LEU A 221 -2.96 -19.22 14.25
C LEU A 221 -2.01 -18.65 13.19
N ASP A 222 -0.75 -18.43 13.56
CA ASP A 222 0.27 -17.92 12.64
C ASP A 222 0.81 -19.06 11.75
N MET A 223 0.42 -19.06 10.48
CA MET A 223 0.78 -20.06 9.48
C MET A 223 2.25 -19.98 9.04
N PHE A 224 2.99 -18.91 9.37
CA PHE A 224 4.44 -18.89 9.18
C PHE A 224 5.20 -19.50 10.36
N ALA A 225 4.56 -19.60 11.54
CA ALA A 225 5.16 -20.18 12.73
C ALA A 225 4.76 -21.65 12.95
N GLU A 226 3.55 -22.01 12.53
CA GLU A 226 2.98 -23.36 12.63
C GLU A 226 2.78 -23.93 11.22
N ASP A 227 2.59 -25.26 11.11
CA ASP A 227 2.50 -25.98 9.84
C ASP A 227 1.23 -26.83 9.68
N SER A 228 0.37 -26.84 10.71
CA SER A 228 -0.79 -27.72 10.74
C SER A 228 -1.92 -27.23 11.67
N TYR A 229 -3.15 -27.62 11.35
CA TYR A 229 -4.35 -27.37 12.13
C TYR A 229 -5.39 -28.46 11.86
N GLU A 230 -6.04 -28.97 12.91
CA GLU A 230 -7.15 -29.92 12.78
C GLU A 230 -8.46 -29.18 13.05
N VAL A 231 -9.43 -29.35 12.16
CA VAL A 231 -10.74 -28.70 12.23
C VAL A 231 -11.87 -29.72 12.18
N ASP A 232 -12.89 -29.52 13.00
CA ASP A 232 -14.14 -30.28 12.92
C ASP A 232 -15.10 -29.58 11.95
N ALA A 233 -15.21 -30.12 10.74
CA ALA A 233 -15.97 -29.56 9.64
C ALA A 233 -17.50 -29.75 9.77
N ASP A 234 -17.98 -30.44 10.82
CA ASP A 234 -19.40 -30.39 11.21
C ASP A 234 -19.75 -29.08 11.92
N ASP A 235 -18.77 -28.45 12.58
CA ASP A 235 -18.94 -27.20 13.32
C ASP A 235 -18.45 -25.97 12.52
N VAL A 236 -17.47 -26.16 11.63
CA VAL A 236 -16.82 -25.08 10.87
C VAL A 236 -16.77 -25.41 9.38
N GLU A 237 -17.57 -24.68 8.59
CA GLU A 237 -17.61 -24.83 7.13
C GLU A 237 -16.71 -23.81 6.40
N LEU A 238 -16.20 -22.81 7.11
CA LEU A 238 -15.41 -21.71 6.55
C LEU A 238 -14.31 -21.28 7.52
N LEU A 239 -13.08 -21.27 7.03
CA LEU A 239 -11.93 -20.61 7.65
C LEU A 239 -11.51 -19.40 6.82
N LEU A 240 -10.90 -18.43 7.48
CA LEU A 240 -10.27 -17.27 6.86
C LEU A 240 -8.76 -17.40 7.00
N ILE A 241 -8.05 -17.16 5.91
CA ILE A 241 -6.60 -16.98 5.92
C ILE A 241 -6.34 -15.52 5.59
N GLU A 242 -5.71 -14.80 6.52
CA GLU A 242 -5.51 -13.36 6.43
C GLU A 242 -4.03 -13.04 6.41
N TYR A 243 -3.57 -12.39 5.35
CA TYR A 243 -2.25 -11.76 5.34
C TYR A 243 -2.37 -10.30 5.77
N LYS A 244 -1.48 -9.86 6.67
CA LYS A 244 -1.39 -8.46 7.10
C LYS A 244 0.07 -8.06 7.24
N LEU A 245 0.48 -7.03 6.50
CA LEU A 245 1.81 -6.39 6.60
C LEU A 245 1.99 -5.63 7.93
#